data_AF-A0A3D5A7S8-F1
#
_entry.id   AF-A0A3D5A7S8-F1
#
_cell.length_a   1.000
_cell.length_b   1.000
_cell.length_c   1.000
_cell.angle_alpha   90.00
_cell.angle_beta   90.00
_cell.angle_gamma   90.00
#
_symmetry.space_group_name_H-M   'P 1'
#
loop_
_entity.id
_entity.type
_entity.pdbx_description
1 polymer ?
#
loop_
_entity_poly.entity_id
_entity_poly.type
_entity_poly.pdbx_seq_one_letter_code
_entity_poly.pdbx_strand_id
1 'polypeptide(L)'
;MHAYRQAGSVDTARQAVRLYHTQLLRLHQKLNNFCLDRNIEDRSALSALEELLERIEFLFKNDIDPGTILPNHYQHKIRTYVENHIHSIFDRLANKQIPQVYLDEIHSAINSLFEEGKIPYIQYRHQDYIIQFVDALHQLAKDDRSNKNWQFRFLVLMINFNFNHMGFFNRWKEMYMDDPSFMDGLLRFPKHFSCIRGFAYNNNSTSLLKLMCEYVQTETSRTNNLASDQTEQYLHSNFNGKELKIWMHLCVKAKITQSPEKKEVASEFSKLVKTREGTLLSPHSLTKMDKSAEYDAAVSVQRRLKAMLKELDDSFPDLNR
;
A
#
# COMPACT_ATOMS: atom_id res chain seq x y z
N MET A 1 27.05 -41.47 -13.76
CA MET A 1 28.43 -40.92 -13.80
C MET A 1 28.66 -39.89 -14.91
N HIS A 2 28.20 -40.10 -16.16
CA HIS A 2 28.38 -39.11 -17.25
C HIS A 2 27.69 -37.76 -17.00
N ALA A 3 26.45 -37.75 -16.49
CA ALA A 3 25.73 -36.52 -16.13
C ALA A 3 26.43 -35.70 -15.03
N TYR A 4 27.06 -36.36 -14.04
CA TYR A 4 27.84 -35.71 -12.99
C TYR A 4 29.14 -35.08 -13.51
N ARG A 5 29.82 -35.74 -14.46
CA ARG A 5 31.02 -35.18 -15.12
C ARG A 5 30.67 -34.01 -16.05
N GLN A 6 29.55 -34.09 -16.76
CA GLN A 6 29.04 -32.98 -17.58
C GLN A 6 28.62 -31.78 -16.71
N ALA A 7 27.92 -32.02 -15.59
CA ALA A 7 27.58 -30.96 -14.63
C ALA A 7 28.85 -30.26 -14.08
N GLY A 8 29.86 -31.02 -13.65
CA GLY A 8 31.13 -30.45 -13.18
C GLY A 8 31.89 -29.65 -14.26
N SER A 9 31.82 -30.06 -15.53
CA SER A 9 32.41 -29.32 -16.65
C SER A 9 31.69 -27.99 -16.93
N VAL A 10 30.35 -27.97 -16.80
CA VAL A 10 29.54 -26.75 -16.98
C VAL A 10 29.79 -25.76 -15.86
N ASP A 11 29.86 -26.20 -14.60
CA ASP A 11 30.15 -25.33 -13.48
C ASP A 11 31.56 -24.72 -13.56
N THR A 12 32.54 -25.50 -14.02
CA THR A 12 33.91 -25.01 -14.28
C THR A 12 33.91 -23.93 -15.38
N ALA A 13 33.15 -24.13 -16.46
CA ALA A 13 33.03 -23.15 -17.54
C ALA A 13 32.36 -21.85 -17.06
N ARG A 14 31.29 -21.94 -16.26
CA ARG A 14 30.66 -20.76 -15.63
C ARG A 14 31.62 -19.99 -14.75
N GLN A 15 32.42 -20.69 -13.94
CA GLN A 15 33.40 -20.06 -13.09
C GLN A 15 34.50 -19.37 -13.91
N ALA A 16 34.96 -19.98 -15.01
CA ALA A 16 35.92 -19.35 -15.91
C ALA A 16 35.36 -18.07 -16.53
N VAL A 17 34.10 -18.07 -16.98
CA VAL A 17 33.43 -16.88 -17.52
C VAL A 17 33.34 -15.77 -16.46
N ARG A 18 32.94 -16.09 -15.23
CA ARG A 18 32.88 -15.11 -14.12
C ARG A 18 34.23 -14.50 -13.79
N LEU A 19 35.28 -15.32 -13.75
CA LEU A 19 36.65 -14.86 -13.53
C LEU A 19 37.10 -13.95 -14.67
N TYR A 20 36.84 -14.35 -15.92
CA TYR A 20 37.17 -13.55 -17.08
C TYR A 20 36.46 -12.19 -17.09
N HIS A 21 35.14 -12.17 -16.86
CA HIS A 21 34.34 -10.94 -16.70
C HIS A 21 34.93 -10.03 -15.61
N THR A 22 35.22 -10.58 -14.43
CA THR A 22 35.81 -9.82 -13.33
C THR A 22 37.16 -9.19 -13.71
N GLN A 23 38.01 -9.91 -14.46
CA GLN A 23 39.30 -9.37 -14.90
C GLN A 23 39.13 -8.27 -15.94
N LEU A 24 38.18 -8.39 -16.87
CA LEU A 24 37.88 -7.35 -17.84
C LEU A 24 37.34 -6.08 -17.16
N LEU A 25 36.49 -6.21 -16.15
CA LEU A 25 36.02 -5.07 -15.35
C LEU A 25 37.17 -4.37 -14.62
N ARG A 26 38.10 -5.12 -14.03
CA ARG A 26 39.29 -4.56 -13.41
C ARG A 26 40.19 -3.85 -14.41
N LEU A 27 40.35 -4.42 -15.61
CA LEU A 27 41.10 -3.81 -16.69
C LEU A 27 40.45 -2.50 -17.13
N HIS A 28 39.11 -2.48 -17.29
CA HIS A 28 38.33 -1.30 -17.64
C HIS A 28 38.53 -0.20 -16.62
N GLN A 29 38.37 -0.51 -15.33
CA GLN A 29 38.57 0.45 -14.25
C GLN A 29 39.99 1.03 -14.24
N LYS A 30 41.01 0.18 -14.38
CA LYS A 30 42.41 0.62 -14.43
C LYS A 30 42.70 1.50 -15.64
N LEU A 31 42.21 1.10 -16.82
CA LEU A 31 42.40 1.85 -18.06
C LEU A 31 41.69 3.20 -18.00
N ASN A 32 40.45 3.23 -17.49
CA ASN A 32 39.70 4.46 -17.33
C ASN A 32 40.41 5.43 -16.38
N ASN A 33 40.85 4.95 -15.21
CA ASN A 33 41.60 5.77 -14.25
C ASN A 33 42.91 6.27 -14.85
N PHE A 34 43.65 5.42 -15.55
CA PHE A 34 44.87 5.82 -16.25
C PHE A 34 44.63 6.92 -17.28
N CYS A 35 43.56 6.81 -18.08
CA CYS A 35 43.19 7.84 -19.05
C CYS A 35 42.77 9.15 -18.37
N LEU A 36 42.08 9.09 -17.23
CA LEU A 36 41.71 10.28 -16.45
C LEU A 36 42.93 10.94 -15.81
N ASP A 37 43.76 10.18 -15.08
CA ASP A 37 44.94 10.67 -14.37
C ASP A 37 45.98 11.30 -15.30
N ARG A 38 46.05 10.82 -16.55
CA ARG A 38 46.97 11.29 -17.58
C ARG A 38 46.35 12.28 -18.57
N ASN A 39 45.09 12.67 -18.39
CA ASN A 39 44.33 13.51 -19.33
C ASN A 39 44.42 13.02 -20.78
N ILE A 40 44.34 11.70 -20.99
CA ILE A 40 44.34 11.11 -22.33
C ILE A 40 42.95 11.32 -22.95
N GLU A 41 42.91 12.08 -24.04
CA GLU A 41 41.70 12.33 -24.82
C GLU A 41 41.30 11.13 -25.68
N ASP A 42 42.27 10.38 -26.20
CA ASP A 42 41.98 9.17 -26.99
C ASP A 42 41.39 8.07 -26.10
N ARG A 43 40.12 7.74 -26.34
CA ARG A 43 39.37 6.71 -25.64
C ARG A 43 39.19 5.41 -26.45
N SER A 44 39.85 5.28 -27.61
CA SER A 44 39.65 4.15 -28.54
C SER A 44 39.86 2.78 -27.87
N ALA A 45 40.91 2.63 -27.05
CA ALA A 45 41.17 1.39 -26.32
C ALA A 45 40.11 1.10 -25.24
N LEU A 46 39.59 2.14 -24.59
CA LEU A 46 38.52 2.01 -23.60
C LEU A 46 37.21 1.60 -24.28
N SER A 47 36.87 2.21 -25.40
CA SER A 47 35.69 1.87 -26.20
C SER A 47 35.76 0.42 -26.73
N ALA A 48 36.91 -0.03 -27.25
CA ALA A 48 37.07 -1.41 -27.68
C ALA A 48 36.89 -2.42 -26.53
N LEU A 49 37.33 -2.06 -25.32
CA LEU A 49 37.13 -2.89 -24.13
C LEU A 49 35.68 -2.90 -23.66
N GLU A 50 34.98 -1.77 -23.76
CA GLU A 50 33.53 -1.67 -23.49
C GLU A 50 32.72 -2.51 -24.47
N GLU A 51 33.02 -2.48 -25.76
CA GLU A 51 32.38 -3.35 -26.76
C GLU A 51 32.61 -4.84 -26.48
N LEU A 52 33.82 -5.22 -26.05
CA LEU A 52 34.13 -6.59 -25.65
C LEU A 52 33.33 -7.01 -24.42
N LEU A 53 33.25 -6.13 -23.40
CA LEU A 53 32.44 -6.35 -22.20
C LEU A 53 30.97 -6.56 -22.57
N GLU A 54 30.39 -5.65 -23.34
CA GLU A 54 28.99 -5.75 -23.80
C GLU A 54 28.71 -7.07 -24.50
N ARG A 55 29.62 -7.53 -25.35
CA ARG A 55 29.45 -8.78 -26.09
C ARG A 55 29.52 -10.01 -25.18
N ILE A 56 30.43 -10.02 -24.21
CA ILE A 56 30.53 -11.11 -23.22
C ILE A 56 29.29 -11.13 -22.34
N GLU A 57 28.84 -9.97 -21.89
CA GLU A 57 27.68 -9.84 -21.01
C GLU A 57 26.38 -10.20 -21.71
N PHE A 58 26.27 -9.91 -23.01
CA PHE A 58 25.19 -10.41 -23.84
C PHE A 58 25.19 -11.94 -23.95
N LEU A 59 26.35 -12.56 -24.20
CA LEU A 59 26.47 -14.01 -24.38
C LEU A 59 26.28 -14.79 -23.08
N PHE A 60 26.71 -14.24 -21.95
CA PHE A 60 26.78 -14.92 -20.66
C PHE A 60 25.96 -14.23 -19.56
N LYS A 61 24.89 -13.52 -19.93
CA LYS A 61 24.03 -12.76 -19.01
C LYS A 61 23.60 -13.53 -17.76
N ASN A 62 23.25 -14.81 -17.93
CA ASN A 62 22.77 -15.67 -16.85
C ASN A 62 23.89 -16.12 -15.88
N ASP A 63 25.15 -16.02 -16.30
CA ASP A 63 26.30 -16.45 -15.52
C ASP A 63 26.97 -15.28 -14.79
N ILE A 64 26.58 -14.04 -15.10
CA ILE A 64 27.02 -12.82 -14.39
C ILE A 64 26.22 -12.65 -13.11
N ASP A 65 26.90 -12.26 -12.03
CA ASP A 65 26.24 -11.97 -10.76
C ASP A 65 25.50 -10.62 -10.84
N PRO A 66 24.15 -10.60 -10.78
CA PRO A 66 23.35 -9.37 -10.83
C PRO A 66 23.55 -8.44 -9.63
N GLY A 67 24.19 -8.91 -8.55
CA GLY A 67 24.60 -8.09 -7.40
C GLY A 67 25.93 -7.35 -7.58
N THR A 68 26.67 -7.61 -8.67
CA THR A 68 27.92 -6.91 -8.96
C THR A 68 27.65 -5.43 -9.21
N ILE A 69 28.50 -4.55 -8.67
CA ILE A 69 28.44 -3.10 -8.90
C ILE A 69 28.54 -2.82 -10.39
N LEU A 70 27.68 -1.93 -10.88
CA LEU A 70 27.64 -1.60 -12.29
C LEU A 70 28.86 -0.72 -12.67
N PRO A 71 29.63 -1.06 -13.71
CA PRO A 71 30.73 -0.22 -14.19
C PRO A 71 30.31 1.18 -14.63
N ASN A 72 31.21 2.17 -14.47
CA ASN A 72 30.94 3.58 -14.75
C ASN A 72 30.43 3.84 -16.18
N HIS A 73 30.92 3.11 -17.17
CA HIS A 73 30.47 3.31 -18.56
C HIS A 73 28.99 2.97 -18.74
N TYR A 74 28.51 1.89 -18.11
CA TYR A 74 27.08 1.56 -18.09
C TYR A 74 26.28 2.54 -17.24
N GLN A 75 26.81 2.97 -16.09
CA GLN A 75 26.17 4.00 -15.27
C GLN A 75 25.95 5.28 -16.10
N HIS A 76 26.95 5.73 -16.85
CA HIS A 76 26.85 6.91 -17.72
C HIS A 76 25.82 6.73 -18.84
N LYS A 77 25.78 5.55 -19.49
CA LYS A 77 24.77 5.23 -20.52
C LYS A 77 23.35 5.30 -19.95
N ILE A 78 23.10 4.68 -18.80
CA ILE A 78 21.77 4.67 -18.17
C ILE A 78 21.41 6.09 -17.69
N ARG A 79 22.35 6.80 -17.06
CA ARG A 79 22.12 8.16 -16.59
C ARG A 79 21.73 9.09 -17.73
N THR A 80 22.48 9.06 -18.83
CA THR A 80 22.18 9.83 -20.04
C THR A 80 20.80 9.47 -20.59
N TYR A 81 20.45 8.17 -20.59
CA TYR A 81 19.12 7.73 -20.98
C TYR A 81 18.02 8.34 -20.10
N VAL A 82 18.16 8.27 -18.78
CA VAL A 82 17.21 8.85 -17.83
C VAL A 82 17.07 10.35 -18.03
N GLU A 83 18.18 11.10 -18.05
CA GLU A 83 18.20 12.57 -18.15
C GLU A 83 17.48 13.05 -19.42
N ASN A 84 17.67 12.36 -20.55
CA ASN A 84 17.06 12.68 -21.83
C ASN A 84 15.53 12.47 -21.87
N HIS A 85 14.98 11.60 -21.02
CA HIS A 85 13.57 11.20 -21.11
C HIS A 85 12.73 11.70 -19.93
N ILE A 86 13.29 11.67 -18.71
CA ILE A 86 12.51 11.73 -17.46
C ILE A 86 11.71 13.03 -17.31
N HIS A 87 12.28 14.18 -17.69
CA HIS A 87 11.62 15.49 -17.58
C HIS A 87 10.33 15.55 -18.41
N SER A 88 10.41 15.18 -19.69
CA SER A 88 9.26 15.18 -20.59
C SER A 88 8.16 14.18 -20.17
N ILE A 89 8.57 13.06 -19.56
CA ILE A 89 7.65 12.07 -19.00
C ILE A 89 6.93 12.67 -17.81
N PHE A 90 7.66 13.33 -16.92
CA PHE A 90 7.11 13.89 -15.67
C PHE A 90 6.13 15.03 -15.94
N ASP A 91 6.42 15.91 -16.90
CA ASP A 91 5.49 16.96 -17.31
C ASP A 91 4.14 16.36 -17.77
N ARG A 92 4.19 15.27 -18.54
CA ARG A 92 3.00 14.55 -19.01
C ARG A 92 2.26 13.83 -17.88
N LEU A 93 2.98 13.24 -16.93
CA LEU A 93 2.37 12.60 -15.75
C LEU A 93 1.73 13.62 -14.81
N ALA A 94 2.35 14.79 -14.63
CA ALA A 94 1.78 15.90 -13.87
C ALA A 94 0.48 16.40 -14.51
N ASN A 95 0.43 16.52 -15.84
CA ASN A 95 -0.81 16.84 -16.57
C ASN A 95 -1.92 15.79 -16.38
N LYS A 96 -1.56 14.54 -16.05
CA LYS A 96 -2.48 13.45 -15.67
C LYS A 96 -2.86 13.46 -14.19
N GLN A 97 -2.55 14.54 -13.46
CA GLN A 97 -2.80 14.70 -12.03
C GLN A 97 -2.08 13.65 -11.16
N ILE A 98 -0.92 13.14 -11.61
CA ILE A 98 -0.06 12.37 -10.73
C ILE A 98 0.59 13.35 -9.73
N PRO A 99 0.55 13.06 -8.42
CA PRO A 99 1.10 13.96 -7.40
C PRO A 99 2.58 14.26 -7.64
N GLN A 100 2.94 15.56 -7.62
CA GLN A 100 4.32 16.00 -7.86
C GLN A 100 5.30 15.38 -6.86
N VAL A 101 4.89 15.24 -5.59
CA VAL A 101 5.69 14.59 -4.55
C VAL A 101 6.12 13.16 -4.92
N TYR A 102 5.31 12.41 -5.69
CA TYR A 102 5.73 11.10 -6.18
C TYR A 102 6.77 11.19 -7.28
N LEU A 103 6.62 12.15 -8.19
CA LEU A 103 7.57 12.38 -9.28
C LEU A 103 8.92 12.80 -8.70
N ASP A 104 8.93 13.71 -7.74
CA ASP A 104 10.14 14.19 -7.06
C ASP A 104 10.87 13.04 -6.35
N GLU A 105 10.15 12.15 -5.65
CA GLU A 105 10.74 10.96 -5.02
C GLU A 105 11.30 9.98 -6.03
N ILE A 106 10.67 9.81 -7.20
CA ILE A 106 11.21 8.97 -8.27
C ILE A 106 12.52 9.56 -8.81
N HIS A 107 12.53 10.86 -9.11
CA HIS A 107 13.74 11.55 -9.59
C HIS A 107 14.88 11.45 -8.58
N SER A 108 14.59 11.75 -7.31
CA SER A 108 15.55 11.69 -6.21
C SER A 108 16.14 10.27 -6.07
N ALA A 109 15.28 9.24 -6.06
CA ALA A 109 15.72 7.86 -5.95
C ALA A 109 16.60 7.45 -7.13
N ILE A 110 16.18 7.71 -8.38
CA ILE A 110 16.97 7.35 -9.56
C ILE A 110 18.34 8.05 -9.53
N ASN A 111 18.38 9.35 -9.21
CA ASN A 111 19.64 10.09 -9.11
C ASN A 111 20.53 9.54 -8.00
N SER A 112 19.96 9.15 -6.87
CA SER A 112 20.72 8.60 -5.74
C SER A 112 21.47 7.30 -6.08
N LEU A 113 21.02 6.53 -7.07
CA LEU A 113 21.73 5.34 -7.54
C LEU A 113 23.07 5.68 -8.21
N PHE A 114 23.20 6.87 -8.77
CA PHE A 114 24.41 7.35 -9.45
C PHE A 114 25.32 8.17 -8.54
N GLU A 115 24.94 8.37 -7.28
CA GLU A 115 25.74 9.11 -6.31
C GLU A 115 26.69 8.18 -5.55
N GLU A 116 27.95 8.58 -5.46
CA GLU A 116 28.95 7.81 -4.72
C GLU A 116 28.61 7.74 -3.23
N GLY A 117 28.68 6.53 -2.67
CA GLY A 117 28.46 6.28 -1.24
C GLY A 117 27.00 6.20 -0.80
N LYS A 118 26.02 6.40 -1.69
CA LYS A 118 24.61 6.20 -1.38
C LYS A 118 24.18 4.75 -1.57
N ILE A 119 23.24 4.30 -0.73
CA ILE A 119 22.63 2.97 -0.81
C ILE A 119 21.16 3.05 -1.27
N PRO A 120 20.68 2.10 -2.09
CA PRO A 120 21.43 0.96 -2.63
C PRO A 120 22.45 1.36 -3.70
N TYR A 121 23.55 0.62 -3.78
CA TYR A 121 24.52 0.81 -4.87
C TYR A 121 23.93 0.39 -6.21
N ILE A 122 24.25 1.11 -7.29
CA ILE A 122 23.92 0.68 -8.65
C ILE A 122 24.67 -0.61 -9.02
N GLN A 123 23.97 -1.53 -9.66
CA GLN A 123 24.36 -2.93 -9.87
C GLN A 123 23.86 -3.39 -11.24
N TYR A 124 24.36 -4.51 -11.76
CA TYR A 124 23.91 -5.05 -13.06
C TYR A 124 22.40 -5.25 -13.17
N ARG A 125 21.74 -5.68 -12.10
CA ARG A 125 20.27 -5.78 -12.09
C ARG A 125 19.55 -4.45 -12.39
N HIS A 126 20.17 -3.32 -12.03
CA HIS A 126 19.58 -2.01 -12.24
C HIS A 126 19.62 -1.59 -13.71
N GLN A 127 20.49 -2.21 -14.53
CA GLN A 127 20.63 -1.90 -15.95
C GLN A 127 19.32 -2.13 -16.71
N ASP A 128 18.76 -3.33 -16.62
CA ASP A 128 17.48 -3.63 -17.26
C ASP A 128 16.31 -2.96 -16.51
N TYR A 129 16.40 -2.92 -15.18
CA TYR A 129 15.34 -2.40 -14.33
C TYR A 129 15.02 -0.94 -14.61
N ILE A 130 16.03 -0.05 -14.60
CA ILE A 130 15.83 1.40 -14.75
C ILE A 130 15.27 1.70 -16.14
N ILE A 131 15.85 1.09 -17.18
CA ILE A 131 15.41 1.31 -18.56
C ILE A 131 13.94 0.90 -18.72
N GLN A 132 13.58 -0.32 -18.30
CA GLN A 132 12.20 -0.79 -18.41
C GLN A 132 11.22 -0.01 -17.54
N PHE A 133 11.66 0.44 -16.37
CA PHE A 133 10.84 1.28 -15.49
C PHE A 133 10.55 2.66 -16.12
N VAL A 134 11.58 3.31 -16.68
CA VAL A 134 11.43 4.58 -17.41
C VAL A 134 10.56 4.40 -18.65
N ASP A 135 10.73 3.31 -19.40
CA ASP A 135 9.89 3.00 -20.56
C ASP A 135 8.43 2.79 -20.17
N ALA A 136 8.17 2.10 -19.07
CA ALA A 136 6.83 1.90 -18.56
C ALA A 136 6.19 3.24 -18.12
N LEU A 137 6.95 4.12 -17.47
CA LEU A 137 6.50 5.48 -17.14
C LEU A 137 6.20 6.28 -18.41
N HIS A 138 7.05 6.17 -19.45
CA HIS A 138 6.83 6.82 -20.74
C HIS A 138 5.56 6.32 -21.43
N GLN A 139 5.32 5.01 -21.42
CA GLN A 139 4.11 4.41 -21.97
C GLN A 139 2.86 4.92 -21.24
N LEU A 140 2.91 5.00 -19.90
CA LEU A 140 1.83 5.57 -19.11
C LEU A 140 1.60 7.06 -19.42
N ALA A 141 2.68 7.83 -19.58
CA ALA A 141 2.64 9.25 -19.92
C ALA A 141 2.06 9.52 -21.33
N LYS A 142 2.32 8.65 -22.30
CA LYS A 142 1.82 8.75 -23.68
C LYS A 142 0.41 8.20 -23.90
N ASP A 143 -0.17 7.50 -22.94
CA ASP A 143 -1.50 6.91 -23.09
C ASP A 143 -2.60 7.98 -23.00
N ASP A 144 -3.11 8.46 -24.13
CA ASP A 144 -4.05 9.60 -24.16
C ASP A 144 -5.53 9.21 -24.02
N ARG A 145 -5.84 7.97 -23.64
CA ARG A 145 -7.24 7.50 -23.52
C ARG A 145 -8.00 8.24 -22.41
N SER A 146 -9.11 8.88 -22.76
CA SER A 146 -10.01 9.52 -21.79
C SER A 146 -10.75 8.46 -20.93
N ASN A 147 -11.09 8.82 -19.68
CA ASN A 147 -11.80 7.97 -18.70
C ASN A 147 -10.99 6.87 -18.00
N LYS A 148 -9.69 7.06 -17.76
CA LYS A 148 -8.90 6.19 -16.87
C LYS A 148 -8.56 6.89 -15.56
N ASN A 149 -8.57 6.14 -14.47
CA ASN A 149 -7.97 6.60 -13.22
C ASN A 149 -6.44 6.44 -13.34
N TRP A 150 -5.77 7.55 -13.67
CA TRP A 150 -4.33 7.58 -13.90
C TRP A 150 -3.53 7.34 -12.62
N GLN A 151 -3.97 7.90 -11.50
CA GLN A 151 -3.35 7.70 -10.20
C GLN A 151 -3.34 6.21 -9.80
N PHE A 152 -4.46 5.51 -10.00
CA PHE A 152 -4.55 4.07 -9.78
C PHE A 152 -3.55 3.30 -10.65
N ARG A 153 -3.52 3.60 -11.96
CA ARG A 153 -2.62 2.93 -12.90
C ARG A 153 -1.15 3.20 -12.60
N PHE A 154 -0.84 4.42 -12.20
CA PHE A 154 0.50 4.81 -11.76
C PHE A 154 0.94 4.00 -10.53
N LEU A 155 0.10 3.91 -9.50
CA LEU A 155 0.43 3.12 -8.31
C LEU A 155 0.56 1.63 -8.62
N VAL A 156 -0.30 1.08 -9.48
CA VAL A 156 -0.15 -0.31 -9.97
C VAL A 156 1.19 -0.49 -10.68
N LEU A 157 1.64 0.47 -11.50
CA LEU A 157 2.95 0.44 -12.14
C LEU A 157 4.08 0.43 -11.11
N MET A 158 4.03 1.32 -10.12
CA MET A 158 5.02 1.39 -9.04
C MET A 158 5.11 0.07 -8.27
N ILE A 159 3.96 -0.55 -7.99
CA ILE A 159 3.89 -1.84 -7.31
C ILE A 159 4.43 -2.98 -8.18
N ASN A 160 4.02 -3.04 -9.45
CA ASN A 160 4.42 -4.13 -10.37
C ASN A 160 5.92 -4.11 -10.67
N PHE A 161 6.51 -2.93 -10.80
CA PHE A 161 7.96 -2.74 -10.89
C PHE A 161 8.64 -2.76 -9.52
N ASN A 162 7.91 -2.94 -8.43
CA ASN A 162 8.43 -2.97 -7.07
C ASN A 162 9.41 -1.80 -6.79
N PHE A 163 8.93 -0.58 -7.03
CA PHE A 163 9.66 0.66 -6.73
C PHE A 163 9.67 0.90 -5.21
N ASN A 164 10.35 0.02 -4.47
CA ASN A 164 10.38 -0.03 -3.02
C ASN A 164 11.37 0.99 -2.40
N HIS A 165 11.41 2.19 -2.97
CA HIS A 165 12.11 3.33 -2.38
C HIS A 165 11.34 3.82 -1.14
N MET A 166 12.05 4.00 -0.01
CA MET A 166 11.41 4.34 1.26
C MET A 166 10.79 5.75 1.26
N GLY A 167 11.41 6.72 0.59
CA GLY A 167 10.84 8.06 0.43
C GLY A 167 9.51 8.05 -0.31
N PHE A 168 9.42 7.26 -1.39
CA PHE A 168 8.18 7.05 -2.13
C PHE A 168 7.08 6.43 -1.24
N PHE A 169 7.43 5.38 -0.50
CA PHE A 169 6.50 4.75 0.45
C PHE A 169 6.01 5.72 1.53
N ASN A 170 6.87 6.61 2.03
CA ASN A 170 6.48 7.63 2.99
C ASN A 170 5.47 8.62 2.42
N ARG A 171 5.68 9.12 1.19
CA ARG A 171 4.68 9.98 0.50
C ARG A 171 3.37 9.27 0.25
N TRP A 172 3.45 7.96 -0.04
CA TRP A 172 2.24 7.17 -0.19
C TRP A 172 1.46 7.05 1.13
N LYS A 173 2.14 6.84 2.26
CA LYS A 173 1.50 6.81 3.58
C LYS A 173 0.81 8.13 3.90
N GLU A 174 1.48 9.27 3.67
CA GLU A 174 0.91 10.60 3.89
C GLU A 174 -0.43 10.74 3.14
N MET A 175 -0.47 10.41 1.85
CA MET A 175 -1.72 10.45 1.08
C MET A 175 -2.76 9.40 1.49
N TYR A 176 -2.31 8.22 1.95
CA TYR A 176 -3.23 7.21 2.47
C TYR A 176 -3.97 7.73 3.71
N MET A 177 -3.29 8.47 4.60
CA MET A 177 -3.92 9.04 5.78
C MET A 177 -4.96 10.11 5.43
N ASP A 178 -4.73 10.86 4.34
CA ASP A 178 -5.66 11.90 3.87
C ASP A 178 -6.92 11.30 3.19
N ASP A 179 -6.76 10.27 2.35
CA ASP A 179 -7.87 9.56 1.71
C ASP A 179 -7.66 8.02 1.70
N PRO A 180 -8.06 7.33 2.78
CA PRO A 180 -7.95 5.88 2.86
C PRO A 180 -8.84 5.15 1.85
N SER A 181 -9.97 5.75 1.44
CA SER A 181 -11.04 5.05 0.72
C SER A 181 -10.63 4.58 -0.67
N PHE A 182 -9.89 5.43 -1.39
CA PHE A 182 -9.34 5.11 -2.70
C PHE A 182 -8.28 4.00 -2.63
N MET A 183 -7.41 4.09 -1.61
CA MET A 183 -6.26 3.19 -1.46
C MET A 183 -6.65 1.81 -0.92
N ASP A 184 -7.67 1.75 -0.06
CA ASP A 184 -8.29 0.51 0.38
C ASP A 184 -8.85 -0.27 -0.80
N GLY A 185 -9.52 0.42 -1.73
CA GLY A 185 -10.00 -0.18 -2.97
C GLY A 185 -8.86 -0.77 -3.79
N LEU A 186 -7.73 -0.07 -3.91
CA LEU A 186 -6.56 -0.52 -4.66
C LEU A 186 -5.98 -1.83 -4.08
N LEU A 187 -5.78 -1.92 -2.76
CA LEU A 187 -5.11 -3.05 -2.14
C LEU A 187 -6.03 -4.27 -1.93
N ARG A 188 -7.35 -4.09 -1.92
CA ARG A 188 -8.34 -5.18 -1.80
C ARG A 188 -8.41 -6.09 -3.03
N PHE A 189 -7.92 -5.66 -4.19
CA PHE A 189 -7.99 -6.42 -5.44
C PHE A 189 -6.61 -6.89 -5.93
N PRO A 190 -6.11 -8.04 -5.43
CA PRO A 190 -4.78 -8.53 -5.78
C PRO A 190 -4.60 -8.87 -7.27
N LYS A 191 -5.71 -9.02 -8.03
CA LYS A 191 -5.69 -9.31 -9.48
C LYS A 191 -5.04 -8.21 -10.32
N HIS A 192 -4.87 -7.00 -9.78
CA HIS A 192 -4.21 -5.90 -10.48
C HIS A 192 -2.69 -5.89 -10.30
N PHE A 193 -2.17 -6.66 -9.35
CA PHE A 193 -0.74 -6.73 -9.06
C PHE A 193 -0.12 -7.96 -9.70
N SER A 194 0.81 -7.71 -10.62
CA SER A 194 1.63 -8.71 -11.28
C SER A 194 3.09 -8.28 -11.15
N CYS A 195 3.63 -8.43 -9.92
CA CYS A 195 5.01 -8.07 -9.63
C CYS A 195 5.95 -8.80 -10.58
N ILE A 196 6.76 -8.04 -11.30
CA ILE A 196 7.74 -8.59 -12.24
C ILE A 196 8.83 -9.27 -11.41
N ARG A 197 9.04 -10.56 -11.66
CA ARG A 197 9.96 -11.37 -10.86
C ARG A 197 11.39 -10.88 -11.06
N GLY A 198 12.09 -10.62 -9.96
CA GLY A 198 13.49 -10.14 -9.99
C GLY A 198 13.63 -8.62 -10.19
N PHE A 199 12.54 -7.88 -10.31
CA PHE A 199 12.55 -6.43 -10.41
C PHE A 199 12.33 -5.81 -9.03
N ALA A 200 13.22 -4.91 -8.64
CA ALA A 200 13.11 -4.11 -7.44
C ALA A 200 14.09 -2.93 -7.53
N TYR A 201 13.68 -1.77 -7.02
CA TYR A 201 14.60 -0.66 -6.80
C TYR A 201 15.70 -1.04 -5.79
N ASN A 202 15.32 -1.74 -4.72
CA ASN A 202 16.24 -2.29 -3.73
C ASN A 202 15.85 -3.72 -3.39
N ASN A 203 16.65 -4.69 -3.82
CA ASN A 203 16.37 -6.12 -3.55
C ASN A 203 16.63 -6.55 -2.11
N ASN A 204 17.34 -5.75 -1.32
CA ASN A 204 17.56 -6.01 0.09
C ASN A 204 16.41 -5.47 0.96
N SER A 205 15.46 -4.73 0.36
CA SER A 205 14.31 -4.16 1.05
C SER A 205 13.05 -4.97 0.78
N THR A 206 12.11 -4.88 1.73
CA THR A 206 10.75 -5.40 1.58
C THR A 206 10.10 -4.84 0.31
N SER A 207 9.25 -5.63 -0.36
CA SER A 207 8.55 -5.14 -1.55
C SER A 207 7.58 -4.02 -1.20
N LEU A 208 7.36 -3.10 -2.16
CA LEU A 208 6.47 -1.96 -1.96
C LEU A 208 5.05 -2.43 -1.58
N LEU A 209 4.52 -3.44 -2.29
CA LEU A 209 3.21 -4.01 -1.99
C LEU A 209 3.13 -4.54 -0.55
N LYS A 210 4.17 -5.24 -0.09
CA LYS A 210 4.18 -5.80 1.27
C LYS A 210 4.22 -4.68 2.31
N LEU A 211 5.04 -3.64 2.10
CA LEU A 211 5.07 -2.45 2.97
C LEU A 211 3.70 -1.76 3.06
N MET A 212 3.02 -1.58 1.92
CA MET A 212 1.69 -0.97 1.87
C MET A 212 0.64 -1.84 2.58
N CYS A 213 0.62 -3.15 2.32
CA CYS A 213 -0.29 -4.08 2.97
C CYS A 213 -0.07 -4.15 4.48
N GLU A 214 1.18 -4.23 4.93
CA GLU A 214 1.52 -4.23 6.36
C GLU A 214 1.05 -2.93 7.03
N TYR A 215 1.28 -1.78 6.38
CA TYR A 215 0.81 -0.49 6.90
C TYR A 215 -0.72 -0.44 7.03
N VAL A 216 -1.46 -0.79 5.97
CA VAL A 216 -2.94 -0.82 6.01
C VAL A 216 -3.45 -1.82 7.06
N GLN A 217 -2.83 -2.98 7.19
CA GLN A 217 -3.19 -3.95 8.22
C GLN A 217 -2.94 -3.40 9.63
N THR A 218 -1.80 -2.74 9.85
CA THR A 218 -1.51 -2.11 11.15
C THR A 218 -2.45 -0.96 11.45
N GLU A 219 -2.79 -0.13 10.46
CA GLU A 219 -3.74 0.98 10.66
C GLU A 219 -5.15 0.45 10.85
N THR A 220 -5.60 -0.54 10.07
CA THR A 220 -6.91 -1.19 10.29
C THR A 220 -6.97 -1.87 11.66
N SER A 221 -5.87 -2.51 12.10
CA SER A 221 -5.79 -3.12 13.43
C SER A 221 -5.75 -2.06 14.53
N ARG A 222 -5.09 -0.92 14.29
CA ARG A 222 -5.12 0.24 15.18
C ARG A 222 -6.50 0.87 15.21
N THR A 223 -7.20 1.02 14.10
CA THR A 223 -8.59 1.51 14.06
C THR A 223 -9.52 0.53 14.73
N ASN A 224 -9.31 -0.79 14.60
CA ASN A 224 -10.09 -1.81 15.31
C ASN A 224 -9.78 -1.82 16.82
N ASN A 225 -8.52 -1.59 17.20
CA ASN A 225 -8.10 -1.48 18.60
C ASN A 225 -8.52 -0.13 19.22
N LEU A 226 -8.49 0.96 18.45
CA LEU A 226 -9.01 2.28 18.81
C LEU A 226 -10.54 2.31 18.79
N ALA A 227 -11.19 1.48 17.98
CA ALA A 227 -12.63 1.23 18.06
C ALA A 227 -12.98 0.35 19.28
N SER A 228 -12.02 -0.43 19.80
CA SER A 228 -12.17 -1.10 21.09
C SER A 228 -11.81 -0.22 22.31
N ASP A 229 -11.00 0.84 22.10
CA ASP A 229 -10.63 1.83 23.12
C ASP A 229 -11.45 3.13 23.07
N GLN A 230 -12.28 3.32 22.04
CA GLN A 230 -13.50 4.07 22.22
C GLN A 230 -14.35 3.22 23.15
N THR A 231 -14.54 3.71 24.36
CA THR A 231 -15.65 3.29 25.21
C THR A 231 -16.93 3.52 24.41
N GLU A 232 -17.33 2.54 23.59
CA GLU A 232 -18.69 2.48 23.09
C GLU A 232 -19.55 2.38 24.35
N GLN A 233 -20.05 3.53 24.81
CA GLN A 233 -20.96 3.66 25.93
C GLN A 233 -22.31 3.10 25.49
N TYR A 234 -22.36 1.79 25.28
CA TYR A 234 -23.62 1.10 25.11
C TYR A 234 -24.38 1.19 26.43
N LEU A 235 -25.65 1.55 26.34
CA LEU A 235 -26.58 1.34 27.43
C LEU A 235 -26.90 -0.17 27.48
N HIS A 236 -26.28 -0.86 28.43
CA HIS A 236 -26.61 -2.25 28.73
C HIS A 236 -27.96 -2.31 29.42
N SER A 237 -28.94 -2.93 28.76
CA SER A 237 -30.28 -3.07 29.30
C SER A 237 -30.52 -4.46 29.86
N ASN A 238 -31.25 -4.55 30.97
CA ASN A 238 -31.82 -5.81 31.47
C ASN A 238 -33.11 -6.21 30.74
N PHE A 239 -33.45 -5.54 29.64
CA PHE A 239 -34.57 -5.87 28.78
C PHE A 239 -34.15 -6.87 27.70
N ASN A 240 -35.02 -7.83 27.41
CA ASN A 240 -34.90 -8.68 26.22
C ASN A 240 -35.32 -7.91 24.96
N GLY A 241 -35.13 -8.53 23.79
CA GLY A 241 -35.40 -7.88 22.51
C GLY A 241 -36.83 -7.36 22.32
N LYS A 242 -37.84 -8.09 22.83
CA LYS A 242 -39.26 -7.68 22.74
C LYS A 242 -39.58 -6.56 23.73
N GLU A 243 -38.98 -6.59 24.91
CA GLU A 243 -39.18 -5.54 25.92
C GLU A 243 -38.55 -4.21 25.50
N LEU A 244 -37.33 -4.22 24.95
CA LEU A 244 -36.65 -3.02 24.43
C LEU A 244 -37.44 -2.36 23.30
N LYS A 245 -38.08 -3.18 22.48
CA LYS A 245 -38.96 -2.73 21.42
C LYS A 245 -40.17 -1.98 21.99
N ILE A 246 -40.87 -2.55 22.96
CA ILE A 246 -41.99 -1.87 23.64
C ILE A 246 -41.50 -0.58 24.30
N TRP A 247 -40.36 -0.62 24.98
CA TRP A 247 -39.73 0.52 25.63
C TRP A 247 -39.49 1.69 24.65
N MET A 248 -38.86 1.42 23.51
CA MET A 248 -38.62 2.42 22.47
C MET A 248 -39.94 3.04 21.97
N HIS A 249 -40.99 2.24 21.76
CA HIS A 249 -42.27 2.77 21.27
C HIS A 249 -42.96 3.64 22.33
N LEU A 250 -42.85 3.28 23.61
CA LEU A 250 -43.34 4.11 24.71
C LEU A 250 -42.57 5.43 24.80
N CYS A 251 -41.24 5.41 24.67
CA CYS A 251 -40.42 6.63 24.67
C CYS A 251 -40.79 7.59 23.53
N VAL A 252 -40.98 7.07 22.31
CA VAL A 252 -41.43 7.88 21.16
C VAL A 252 -42.83 8.46 21.41
N LYS A 253 -43.77 7.65 21.92
CA LYS A 253 -45.14 8.12 22.19
C LYS A 253 -45.23 9.13 23.32
N ALA A 254 -44.43 8.95 24.36
CA ALA A 254 -44.34 9.87 25.50
C ALA A 254 -43.49 11.12 25.19
N LYS A 255 -42.96 11.25 23.96
CA LYS A 255 -42.11 12.35 23.50
C LYS A 255 -40.85 12.54 24.36
N ILE A 256 -40.27 11.43 24.81
CA ILE A 256 -39.00 11.40 25.54
C ILE A 256 -37.81 11.59 24.58
N THR A 257 -37.99 11.25 23.30
CA THR A 257 -36.97 11.35 22.25
C THR A 257 -37.03 12.67 21.50
N GLN A 258 -35.89 13.17 21.02
CA GLN A 258 -35.81 14.42 20.25
C GLN A 258 -36.59 14.35 18.93
N SER A 259 -36.50 13.21 18.23
CA SER A 259 -37.31 12.97 17.04
C SER A 259 -38.65 12.29 17.39
N PRO A 260 -39.77 12.75 16.80
CA PRO A 260 -41.05 12.05 16.87
C PRO A 260 -41.12 10.88 15.86
N GLU A 261 -40.16 10.77 14.94
CA GLU A 261 -40.16 9.75 13.90
C GLU A 261 -39.60 8.42 14.42
N LYS A 262 -40.49 7.43 14.49
CA LYS A 262 -40.16 6.08 14.96
C LYS A 262 -39.02 5.40 14.20
N LYS A 263 -38.84 5.70 12.90
CA LYS A 263 -37.76 5.12 12.07
C LYS A 263 -36.40 5.71 12.43
N GLU A 264 -36.35 7.01 12.63
CA GLU A 264 -35.13 7.73 13.02
C GLU A 264 -34.69 7.29 14.42
N VAL A 265 -35.62 7.27 15.37
CA VAL A 265 -35.36 6.78 16.73
C VAL A 265 -34.90 5.32 16.71
N ALA A 266 -35.49 4.46 15.89
CA ALA A 266 -35.05 3.06 15.79
C ALA A 266 -33.63 2.92 15.22
N SER A 267 -33.22 3.82 14.32
CA SER A 267 -31.86 3.87 13.78
C SER A 267 -30.85 4.22 14.87
N GLU A 268 -31.13 5.23 15.68
CA GLU A 268 -30.27 5.65 16.80
C GLU A 268 -30.26 4.60 17.92
N PHE A 269 -31.44 4.13 18.32
CA PHE A 269 -31.61 3.15 19.39
C PHE A 269 -30.88 1.84 19.10
N SER A 270 -30.89 1.38 17.83
CA SER A 270 -30.19 0.17 17.38
C SER A 270 -28.66 0.23 17.53
N LYS A 271 -28.08 1.44 17.59
CA LYS A 271 -26.64 1.66 17.70
C LYS A 271 -26.19 1.80 19.16
N LEU A 272 -27.10 2.12 20.07
CA LEU A 272 -26.77 2.56 21.43
C LEU A 272 -27.20 1.59 22.54
N VAL A 273 -28.24 0.77 22.33
CA VAL A 273 -28.83 -0.06 23.40
C VAL A 273 -28.68 -1.55 23.12
N LYS A 274 -28.03 -2.28 24.03
CA LYS A 274 -27.88 -3.74 23.98
C LYS A 274 -28.95 -4.43 24.82
N THR A 275 -29.42 -5.59 24.36
CA THR A 275 -30.29 -6.48 25.15
C THR A 275 -29.56 -7.06 26.35
N ARG A 276 -30.29 -7.75 27.24
CA ARG A 276 -29.72 -8.52 28.36
C ARG A 276 -28.64 -9.51 27.91
N GLU A 277 -28.77 -10.07 26.71
CA GLU A 277 -27.82 -11.00 26.10
C GLU A 277 -26.67 -10.30 25.36
N GLY A 278 -26.55 -8.97 25.46
CA GLY A 278 -25.50 -8.19 24.82
C GLY A 278 -25.69 -7.97 23.32
N THR A 279 -26.87 -8.29 22.77
CA THR A 279 -27.14 -8.22 21.33
C THR A 279 -27.77 -6.88 20.96
N LEU A 280 -27.36 -6.30 19.82
CA LEU A 280 -28.02 -5.10 19.24
C LEU A 280 -29.22 -5.53 18.40
N LEU A 281 -30.34 -4.79 18.53
CA LEU A 281 -31.54 -5.04 17.73
C LEU A 281 -31.49 -4.25 16.42
N SER A 282 -31.89 -4.88 15.31
CA SER A 282 -31.96 -4.16 14.04
C SER A 282 -33.06 -3.07 14.06
N PRO A 283 -32.88 -1.94 13.34
CA PRO A 283 -33.92 -0.91 13.18
C PRO A 283 -35.25 -1.47 12.66
N HIS A 284 -35.19 -2.49 11.81
CA HIS A 284 -36.37 -3.15 11.24
C HIS A 284 -37.13 -3.97 12.29
N SER A 285 -36.40 -4.66 13.17
CA SER A 285 -36.98 -5.42 14.28
C SER A 285 -37.65 -4.51 15.29
N LEU A 286 -37.07 -3.33 15.53
CA LEU A 286 -37.58 -2.31 16.45
C LEU A 286 -38.83 -1.61 15.92
N THR A 287 -39.01 -1.48 14.61
CA THR A 287 -40.13 -0.69 14.03
C THR A 287 -41.43 -1.47 13.87
N LYS A 288 -41.38 -2.77 13.59
CA LYS A 288 -42.58 -3.63 13.60
C LYS A 288 -43.14 -3.72 15.03
N MET A 289 -44.37 -4.14 15.28
CA MET A 289 -44.85 -4.46 16.65
C MET A 289 -46.04 -5.37 16.51
N ASP A 290 -46.00 -6.51 17.19
CA ASP A 290 -47.11 -7.45 17.23
C ASP A 290 -47.70 -7.46 18.64
N LYS A 291 -48.88 -6.84 18.80
CA LYS A 291 -49.53 -6.69 20.11
C LYS A 291 -49.84 -8.03 20.78
N SER A 292 -50.14 -9.07 20.00
CA SER A 292 -50.42 -10.41 20.51
C SER A 292 -49.15 -11.15 20.91
N ALA A 293 -48.11 -11.10 20.07
CA ALA A 293 -46.87 -11.84 20.30
C ALA A 293 -45.93 -11.20 21.35
N GLU A 294 -46.23 -9.97 21.77
CA GLU A 294 -45.43 -9.17 22.70
C GLU A 294 -46.15 -8.87 24.03
N TYR A 295 -47.31 -9.47 24.28
CA TYR A 295 -48.11 -9.23 25.49
C TYR A 295 -47.35 -9.52 26.79
N ASP A 296 -46.66 -10.67 26.88
CA ASP A 296 -45.88 -11.03 28.06
C ASP A 296 -44.73 -10.04 28.32
N ALA A 297 -44.11 -9.54 27.25
CA ALA A 297 -43.09 -8.49 27.34
C ALA A 297 -43.71 -7.16 27.82
N ALA A 298 -44.93 -6.83 27.38
CA ALA A 298 -45.65 -5.64 27.83
C ALA A 298 -45.98 -5.70 29.33
N VAL A 299 -46.39 -6.87 29.84
CA VAL A 299 -46.62 -7.08 31.28
C VAL A 299 -45.33 -6.88 32.08
N SER A 300 -44.20 -7.39 31.59
CA SER A 300 -42.89 -7.19 32.23
C SER A 300 -42.45 -5.72 32.25
N VAL A 301 -42.59 -5.02 31.12
CA VAL A 301 -42.31 -3.58 31.03
C VAL A 301 -43.22 -2.78 31.96
N GLN A 302 -44.51 -3.12 32.04
CA GLN A 302 -45.46 -2.46 32.93
C GLN A 302 -45.06 -2.59 34.41
N ARG A 303 -44.59 -3.77 34.86
CA ARG A 303 -44.11 -3.95 36.24
C ARG A 303 -42.92 -3.05 36.55
N ARG A 304 -41.98 -2.90 35.61
CA ARG A 304 -40.79 -2.05 35.77
C ARG A 304 -41.17 -0.56 35.79
N LEU A 305 -42.11 -0.14 34.94
CA LEU A 305 -42.64 1.23 34.97
C LEU A 305 -43.35 1.54 36.30
N LYS A 306 -44.12 0.60 36.86
CA LYS A 306 -44.72 0.77 38.20
C LYS A 306 -43.67 0.88 39.30
N ALA A 307 -42.58 0.11 39.21
CA ALA A 307 -41.48 0.22 40.16
C ALA A 307 -40.78 1.58 40.06
N MET A 308 -40.52 2.08 38.85
CA MET A 308 -39.97 3.42 38.64
C MET A 308 -40.90 4.53 39.13
N LEU A 309 -42.21 4.39 38.92
CA LEU A 309 -43.21 5.33 39.42
C LEU A 309 -43.22 5.34 40.95
N LYS A 310 -43.19 4.18 41.59
CA LYS A 310 -43.12 4.07 43.05
C LYS A 310 -41.86 4.74 43.61
N GLU A 311 -40.70 4.51 42.99
CA GLU A 311 -39.44 5.15 43.40
C GLU A 311 -39.52 6.69 43.26
N LEU A 312 -40.20 7.18 42.22
CA LEU A 312 -40.45 8.60 42.02
C LEU A 312 -41.37 9.17 43.11
N ASP A 313 -42.47 8.48 43.42
CA ASP A 313 -43.42 8.86 44.48
C ASP A 313 -42.74 8.86 45.87
N ASP A 314 -41.91 7.86 46.16
CA ASP A 314 -41.18 7.74 47.42
C ASP A 314 -40.09 8.84 47.54
N SER A 315 -39.44 9.21 46.43
CA SER A 315 -38.40 10.26 46.38
C SER A 315 -38.97 11.67 46.41
N PHE A 316 -40.19 11.86 45.89
CA PHE A 316 -40.87 13.14 45.79
C PHE A 316 -42.32 13.02 46.29
N PRO A 317 -42.52 12.84 47.61
CA PRO A 317 -43.83 12.54 48.19
C PRO A 317 -44.88 13.65 47.98
N ASP A 318 -44.46 14.88 47.66
CA ASP A 318 -45.35 16.00 47.37
C ASP A 318 -45.92 15.99 45.94
N LEU A 319 -45.50 15.06 45.05
CA LEU A 319 -46.04 14.94 43.69
C LEU A 319 -47.51 14.47 43.66
N ASN A 320 -47.99 13.83 44.72
CA ASN A 320 -49.36 13.33 44.85
C ASN A 320 -50.28 14.24 45.69
N ARG A 321 -49.95 15.53 45.83
CA ARG A 321 -50.83 16.54 46.43
C ARG A 321 -51.76 17.22 45.43
#